data_AF-A0A0G4MV98-F1
#
_entry.id   AF-A0A0G4MV98-F1
#
_cell.length_a   1.000
_cell.length_b   1.000
_cell.length_c   1.000
_cell.angle_alpha   90.00
_cell.angle_beta   90.00
_cell.angle_gamma   90.00
#
_symmetry.space_group_name_H-M   'P 1'
#
loop_
_entity.id
_entity.type
_entity.pdbx_description
1 polymer ?
#
loop_
_entity_poly.entity_id
_entity_poly.type
_entity_poly.pdbx_seq_one_letter_code
_entity_poly.pdbx_strand_id
1 'polypeptide(L)'
;PISPARFAAALPPLSLPTLHLKVLEIRNSIAHLRTSNIELLPYALGTEPAGATPDPDCADAIRENEAVILRMDERIALIRAEVEDRGCSWRE
;
A
#
# COMPACT_ATOMS: atom_id res chain seq x y z
N PRO A 1 -13.22 1.25 5.19
CA PRO A 1 -11.94 0.50 5.21
C PRO A 1 -12.00 -0.68 6.19
N ILE A 2 -11.41 -1.85 5.86
CA ILE A 2 -11.26 -2.97 6.81
C ILE A 2 -10.17 -2.63 7.84
N SER A 3 -10.45 -2.88 9.12
CA SER A 3 -9.48 -2.64 10.20
C SER A 3 -8.34 -3.67 10.16
N PRO A 4 -7.14 -3.33 10.64
CA PRO A 4 -6.01 -4.26 10.72
C PRO A 4 -6.36 -5.53 11.50
N ALA A 5 -7.05 -5.39 12.63
CA ALA A 5 -7.51 -6.53 13.45
C ALA A 5 -8.45 -7.48 12.69
N ARG A 6 -9.39 -6.95 11.90
CA ARG A 6 -10.30 -7.79 11.11
C ARG A 6 -9.56 -8.47 9.95
N PHE A 7 -8.57 -7.80 9.37
CA PHE A 7 -7.71 -8.38 8.35
C PHE A 7 -6.88 -9.55 8.91
N ALA A 8 -6.23 -9.34 10.06
CA ALA A 8 -5.44 -10.36 10.75
C ALA A 8 -6.28 -11.60 11.11
N ALA A 9 -7.48 -11.39 11.64
CA ALA A 9 -8.39 -12.49 12.01
C ALA A 9 -8.82 -13.37 10.83
N ALA A 10 -8.67 -12.90 9.58
CA ALA A 10 -9.01 -13.65 8.38
C ALA A 10 -7.82 -14.44 7.80
N LEU A 11 -6.59 -14.27 8.31
CA LEU A 11 -5.39 -14.93 7.79
C LEU A 11 -5.25 -16.42 8.16
N PRO A 12 -5.55 -16.87 9.39
CA PRO A 12 -5.35 -18.27 9.80
C PRO A 12 -5.92 -19.34 8.87
N PRO A 13 -7.15 -19.22 8.32
CA PRO A 13 -7.69 -20.25 7.43
C PRO A 13 -7.07 -20.27 6.03
N LEU A 14 -6.25 -19.27 5.66
CA LEU A 14 -5.66 -19.18 4.31
C LEU A 14 -4.46 -20.11 4.17
N SER A 15 -4.26 -20.65 2.96
CA SER A 15 -3.07 -21.43 2.62
C SER A 15 -1.84 -20.53 2.45
N LEU A 16 -0.62 -21.08 2.63
CA LEU A 16 0.63 -20.33 2.38
C LEU A 16 0.71 -19.73 0.94
N PRO A 17 0.37 -20.47 -0.14
CA PRO A 17 0.28 -19.89 -1.47
C PRO A 17 -0.70 -18.72 -1.57
N THR A 18 -1.86 -18.81 -0.90
CA THR A 18 -2.85 -17.72 -0.88
C THR A 18 -2.30 -16.48 -0.17
N LEU A 19 -1.58 -16.66 0.94
CA LEU A 19 -0.91 -15.56 1.65
C LEU A 19 0.13 -14.88 0.75
N HIS A 20 0.94 -15.66 0.03
CA HIS A 20 1.93 -15.11 -0.90
C HIS A 20 1.28 -14.35 -2.07
N LEU A 21 0.23 -14.90 -2.68
CA LEU A 21 -0.56 -14.19 -3.69
C LEU A 21 -1.11 -12.87 -3.14
N LYS A 22 -1.57 -12.87 -1.89
CA LYS A 22 -2.09 -11.65 -1.26
C LYS A 22 -1.02 -10.58 -1.10
N VAL A 23 0.22 -10.96 -0.82
CA VAL A 23 1.35 -10.03 -0.72
C VAL A 23 1.64 -9.41 -2.09
N LEU A 24 1.66 -10.22 -3.15
CA LEU A 24 1.87 -9.73 -4.52
C LEU A 24 0.78 -8.74 -4.95
N GLU A 25 -0.48 -9.02 -4.65
CA GLU A 25 -1.60 -8.08 -4.91
C GLU A 25 -1.39 -6.74 -4.20
N ILE A 26 -0.99 -6.78 -2.93
CA ILE A 26 -0.78 -5.57 -2.12
C ILE A 26 0.44 -4.80 -2.64
N ARG A 27 1.55 -5.49 -2.95
CA ARG A 27 2.76 -4.88 -3.55
C ARG A 27 2.45 -4.18 -4.87
N ASN A 28 1.66 -4.82 -5.73
CA ASN A 28 1.22 -4.22 -6.99
C ASN A 28 0.39 -2.95 -6.75
N SER A 29 -0.52 -3.00 -5.78
CA SER A 29 -1.35 -1.84 -5.39
C SER A 29 -0.49 -0.67 -4.86
N ILE A 30 0.50 -0.96 -4.02
CA ILE A 30 1.47 0.04 -3.52
C ILE A 30 2.27 0.63 -4.69
N ALA A 31 2.73 -0.20 -5.63
CA ALA A 31 3.49 0.27 -6.78
C ALA A 31 2.66 1.26 -7.63
N HIS A 32 1.40 0.95 -7.91
CA HIS A 32 0.50 1.86 -8.62
C HIS A 32 0.30 3.18 -7.88
N LEU A 33 0.09 3.16 -6.55
CA LEU A 33 -0.06 4.39 -5.76
C LEU A 33 1.21 5.25 -5.77
N ARG A 34 2.39 4.63 -5.70
CA ARG A 34 3.67 5.34 -5.77
C ARG A 34 3.88 5.98 -7.13
N THR A 35 3.54 5.27 -8.22
CA THR A 35 3.58 5.84 -9.58
C THR A 35 2.63 7.02 -9.68
N SER A 36 1.40 6.89 -9.20
CA SER A 36 0.44 8.01 -9.19
C SER A 36 0.95 9.21 -8.40
N ASN A 37 1.59 9.01 -7.25
CA ASN A 37 2.19 10.10 -6.48
C ASN A 37 3.31 10.81 -7.24
N ILE A 38 4.14 10.07 -7.96
CA ILE A 38 5.20 10.65 -8.81
C ILE A 38 4.58 11.50 -9.92
N GLU A 39 3.50 11.03 -10.54
CA GLU A 39 2.77 11.74 -11.61
C GLU A 39 2.07 13.01 -11.09
N LEU A 40 1.52 12.98 -9.88
CA LEU A 40 0.83 14.13 -9.27
C LEU A 40 1.78 15.19 -8.71
N LEU A 41 3.02 14.81 -8.37
CA LEU A 41 3.96 15.68 -7.66
C LEU A 41 4.21 17.02 -8.36
N PRO A 42 4.45 17.09 -9.68
CA PRO A 42 4.79 18.37 -10.28
C PRO A 42 3.56 19.29 -10.39
N TYR A 43 2.33 18.76 -10.43
CA TYR A 43 1.09 19.53 -10.31
C TYR A 43 0.93 20.09 -8.90
N ALA A 44 1.13 19.24 -7.89
CA ALA A 44 1.09 19.64 -6.48
C ALA A 44 2.12 20.73 -6.14
N LEU A 45 3.26 20.75 -6.83
CA LEU A 45 4.31 21.76 -6.66
C LEU A 45 4.19 22.96 -7.60
N GLY A 46 3.29 22.94 -8.58
CA GLY A 46 3.18 23.98 -9.61
C GLY A 46 4.43 24.08 -10.51
N THR A 47 5.15 22.98 -10.68
CA THR A 47 6.37 22.87 -11.50
C THR A 47 6.10 22.28 -12.88
N GLU A 48 4.85 21.89 -13.17
CA GLU A 48 4.45 21.43 -14.51
C GLU A 48 4.61 22.54 -15.56
N PRO A 49 4.97 22.20 -16.81
CA PRO A 49 5.22 23.18 -17.86
C PRO A 49 3.97 23.97 -18.30
N ALA A 50 2.77 23.52 -17.92
CA ALA A 50 1.49 24.14 -18.30
C ALA A 50 0.83 25.00 -17.19
N GLY A 51 1.37 25.04 -15.96
CA GLY A 51 0.73 25.76 -14.85
C GLY A 51 1.71 26.12 -13.73
N ALA A 52 1.85 27.42 -13.46
CA ALA A 52 2.81 27.97 -12.50
C ALA A 52 2.30 28.04 -11.05
N THR A 53 1.12 27.48 -10.76
CA THR A 53 0.49 27.55 -9.42
C THR A 53 0.32 26.13 -8.87
N PRO A 54 0.78 25.87 -7.63
CA PRO A 54 0.52 24.61 -6.93
C PRO A 54 -0.95 24.25 -6.89
N ASP A 55 -1.27 23.00 -7.23
CA ASP A 55 -2.61 22.45 -7.09
C ASP A 55 -2.80 21.77 -5.72
N PRO A 56 -3.59 22.35 -4.79
CA PRO A 56 -3.81 21.77 -3.47
C PRO A 56 -4.56 20.43 -3.52
N ASP A 57 -5.40 20.18 -4.53
CA ASP A 57 -6.13 18.91 -4.65
C ASP A 57 -5.16 17.77 -5.00
N CYS A 58 -4.14 18.05 -5.82
CA CYS A 58 -3.06 17.11 -6.10
C CYS A 58 -2.21 16.80 -4.85
N ALA A 59 -1.90 17.81 -4.04
CA ALA A 59 -1.18 17.61 -2.77
C ALA A 59 -2.00 16.78 -1.77
N ASP A 60 -3.30 17.01 -1.71
CA ASP A 60 -4.22 16.27 -0.86
C ASP A 60 -4.36 14.81 -1.30
N ALA A 61 -4.45 14.56 -2.61
CA ALA A 61 -4.47 13.21 -3.18
C ALA A 61 -3.19 12.42 -2.86
N ILE A 62 -2.02 13.04 -2.97
CA ILE A 62 -0.73 12.41 -2.60
C ILE A 62 -0.75 11.97 -1.13
N ARG A 63 -1.16 12.87 -0.22
CA ARG A 63 -1.24 12.59 1.21
C ARG A 63 -2.23 11.46 1.53
N GLU A 64 -3.37 11.40 0.84
CA GLU A 64 -4.32 10.29 0.98
C GLU A 64 -3.75 8.96 0.49
N ASN A 65 -3.07 8.96 -0.66
CA ASN A 65 -2.39 7.79 -1.21
C ASN A 65 -1.30 7.28 -0.26
N GLU A 66 -0.50 8.16 0.34
CA GLU A 66 0.50 7.79 1.36
C GLU A 66 -0.15 7.12 2.57
N ALA A 67 -1.28 7.64 3.06
CA ALA A 67 -2.03 7.00 4.13
C ALA A 67 -2.58 5.62 3.72
N VAL A 68 -2.91 5.39 2.44
CA VAL A 68 -3.29 4.07 1.92
C VAL A 68 -2.08 3.14 1.86
N ILE A 69 -0.92 3.62 1.38
CA ILE A 69 0.32 2.85 1.32
C ILE A 69 0.71 2.35 2.72
N LEU A 70 0.69 3.22 3.73
CA LEU A 70 1.00 2.84 5.13
C LEU A 70 0.10 1.71 5.63
N ARG A 71 -1.21 1.78 5.33
CA ARG A 71 -2.18 0.73 5.69
C ARG A 71 -1.94 -0.58 4.91
N MET A 72 -1.44 -0.49 3.69
CA MET A 72 -1.08 -1.66 2.87
C MET A 72 0.19 -2.32 3.38
N ASP A 73 1.21 -1.54 3.76
CA ASP A 73 2.43 -2.03 4.39
C ASP A 73 2.13 -2.72 5.74
N GLU A 74 1.24 -2.16 6.56
CA GLU A 74 0.77 -2.81 7.80
C GLU A 74 0.15 -4.19 7.53
N ARG A 75 -0.61 -4.34 6.44
CA ARG A 75 -1.17 -5.65 6.05
C ARG A 75 -0.11 -6.65 5.62
N ILE A 76 0.93 -6.20 4.92
CA ILE A 76 2.08 -7.07 4.59
C ILE A 76 2.75 -7.53 5.88
N ALA A 77 2.94 -6.63 6.86
CA ALA A 77 3.51 -6.99 8.15
C ALA A 77 2.67 -8.04 8.91
N LEU A 78 1.34 -7.93 8.86
CA LEU A 78 0.43 -8.92 9.44
C LEU A 78 0.52 -10.29 8.74
N ILE A 79 0.61 -10.31 7.40
CA ILE A 79 0.80 -11.56 6.64
C ILE A 79 2.15 -12.19 6.99
N ARG A 80 3.20 -11.38 7.11
CA ARG A 80 4.53 -11.84 7.50
C ARG A 80 4.49 -12.49 8.89
N ALA A 81 3.88 -11.83 9.86
CA ALA A 81 3.73 -12.36 11.22
C ALA A 81 2.99 -13.70 11.22
N GLU A 82 1.92 -13.84 10.43
CA GLU A 82 1.18 -15.11 10.28
C GLU A 82 2.07 -16.22 9.67
N VAL A 83 2.87 -15.92 8.66
CA VAL A 83 3.78 -16.91 8.05
C VAL A 83 4.85 -17.36 9.04
N GLU A 84 5.41 -16.42 9.81
CA GLU A 84 6.41 -16.69 10.83
C GLU A 84 5.82 -17.49 12.01
N ASP A 85 4.57 -17.22 12.43
CA ASP A 85 3.86 -17.96 13.48
C ASP A 85 3.63 -19.44 13.11
N ARG A 86 3.47 -19.72 11.81
CA ARG A 86 3.40 -21.08 11.26
C ARG A 86 4.76 -21.78 11.19
N GLY A 87 5.83 -21.17 11.72
CA GLY A 87 7.19 -21.71 11.69
C GLY A 87 7.85 -21.67 10.31
N CYS A 88 7.26 -20.95 9.34
CA CYS A 88 7.80 -20.81 8.00
C CYS A 88 8.69 -19.55 7.93
N SER A 89 9.87 -19.65 7.30
CA SER A 89 10.67 -18.45 7.06
C SER A 89 9.97 -17.55 6.06
N TRP A 90 9.82 -16.27 6.39
CA TRP A 90 9.42 -15.26 5.41
C TRP A 90 10.40 -15.21 4.24
N ARG A 91 9.95 -15.58 3.05
CA ARG A 91 10.64 -15.39 1.79
C ARG A 91 9.64 -14.81 0.81
N GLU A 92 9.84 -13.54 0.48
CA GLU A 92 9.17 -12.89 -0.65
C GLU A 92 9.76 -13.38 -1.97
#